data_AF-A0A9D3NQ11-F1
#
_entry.id   AF-A0A9D3NQ11-F1
#
_cell.length_a   1.000
_cell.length_b   1.000
_cell.length_c   1.000
_cell.angle_alpha   90.00
_cell.angle_beta   90.00
_cell.angle_gamma   90.00
#
_symmetry.space_group_name_H-M   'P 1'
#
loop_
_entity.id
_entity.type
_entity.pdbx_description
1 polymer ?
#
loop_
_entity_poly.entity_id
_entity_poly.type
_entity_poly.pdbx_seq_one_letter_code
_entity_poly.pdbx_strand_id
1 'polypeptide(L)'
;MVVSADIFISTAQAFLCCGKKKRQIPHSSCLDMAVQIIALDLGLKPAVLYDLNGACAEQIQRYVGSLQEAGVVTTALRILSISGNCLVVNSNLMKEHLSEVLKKNSLLTVDVCAWKEQPSLIVMDTNTKHMVKDMLDYIMDKEDQHLSVIVVGEELYEQWNLCTLFGILLGYPASYWFDQAQSFENCLSMTPLV
;
A
#
# COMPACT_ATOMS: atom_id res chain seq x y z
N MET A 1 26.70 -7.46 7.09
CA MET A 1 26.32 -8.54 8.05
C MET A 1 25.39 -9.49 7.32
N VAL A 2 25.64 -10.80 7.34
CA VAL A 2 24.66 -11.76 6.84
C VAL A 2 23.65 -11.97 7.96
N VAL A 3 22.46 -11.43 7.77
CA VAL A 3 21.34 -11.55 8.71
C VAL A 3 20.74 -12.96 8.53
N SER A 4 20.69 -13.78 9.59
CA SER A 4 20.12 -15.14 9.51
C SER A 4 18.64 -15.08 9.13
N ALA A 5 18.14 -16.01 8.32
CA ALA A 5 16.72 -16.10 7.99
C ALA A 5 15.81 -16.21 9.24
N ASP A 6 16.36 -16.73 10.35
CA ASP A 6 15.65 -16.89 11.62
C ASP A 6 15.14 -15.57 12.20
N ILE A 7 15.84 -14.45 11.98
CA ILE A 7 15.41 -13.16 12.50
C ILE A 7 14.14 -12.67 11.82
N PHE A 8 13.97 -12.91 10.51
CA PHE A 8 12.78 -12.50 9.79
C PHE A 8 11.55 -13.27 10.28
N ILE A 9 11.72 -14.58 10.50
CA ILE A 9 10.67 -15.46 10.97
C ILE A 9 10.28 -15.12 12.41
N SER A 10 11.28 -15.05 13.31
CA SER A 10 11.04 -14.79 14.74
C SER A 10 10.46 -13.40 14.98
N THR A 11 10.96 -12.35 14.29
CA THR A 11 10.43 -10.99 14.41
C THR A 11 9.00 -10.89 13.86
N ALA A 12 8.70 -11.52 12.71
CA ALA A 12 7.33 -11.57 12.19
C ALA A 12 6.37 -12.28 13.17
N GLN A 13 6.76 -13.44 13.68
CA GLN A 13 5.95 -14.18 14.66
C GLN A 13 5.75 -13.41 15.97
N ALA A 14 6.78 -12.69 16.42
CA ALA A 14 6.74 -11.93 17.66
C ALA A 14 5.75 -10.75 17.61
N PHE A 15 5.69 -10.03 16.48
CA PHE A 15 4.93 -8.77 16.37
C PHE A 15 3.65 -8.85 15.54
N LEU A 16 3.62 -9.70 14.50
CA LEU A 16 2.46 -9.82 13.60
C LEU A 16 1.46 -10.88 14.05
N CYS A 17 1.82 -11.78 14.97
CA CYS A 17 0.94 -12.84 15.47
C CYS A 17 0.43 -12.60 16.91
N CYS A 18 0.55 -11.38 17.45
CA CYS A 18 0.13 -11.09 18.83
C CYS A 18 -1.41 -11.07 18.97
N GLY A 19 -1.93 -11.49 20.12
CA GLY A 19 -3.35 -11.33 20.51
C GLY A 19 -4.22 -12.58 20.36
N LYS A 20 -5.55 -12.38 20.36
CA LYS A 20 -6.57 -13.45 20.48
C LYS A 20 -6.77 -14.29 19.20
N LYS A 21 -6.26 -13.85 18.05
CA LYS A 21 -6.32 -14.58 16.77
C LYS A 21 -4.90 -14.91 16.29
N LYS A 22 -4.27 -15.89 16.94
CA LYS A 22 -2.94 -16.42 16.59
C LYS A 22 -2.99 -17.27 15.32
N ARG A 23 -3.31 -16.68 14.16
CA ARG A 23 -3.03 -17.38 12.91
C ARG A 23 -1.53 -17.29 12.70
N GLN A 24 -0.82 -18.38 12.97
CA GLN A 24 0.60 -18.47 12.66
C GLN A 24 0.80 -18.18 11.18
N ILE A 25 1.63 -17.18 10.89
CA ILE A 25 2.06 -16.88 9.54
C ILE A 25 3.06 -17.98 9.14
N PRO A 26 2.88 -18.63 7.97
CA PRO A 26 3.85 -19.60 7.46
C PRO A 26 5.24 -18.98 7.35
N HIS A 27 6.30 -19.77 7.57
CA HIS A 27 7.68 -19.27 7.49
C HIS A 27 8.00 -18.64 6.13
N SER A 28 7.50 -19.22 5.04
CA SER A 28 7.63 -18.64 3.69
C SER A 28 7.04 -17.24 3.62
N SER A 29 5.83 -17.04 4.13
CA SER A 29 5.17 -15.74 4.16
C SER A 29 5.89 -14.72 5.05
N CYS A 30 6.51 -15.15 6.15
CA CYS A 30 7.37 -14.26 6.95
C CYS A 30 8.60 -13.78 6.15
N LEU A 31 9.21 -14.69 5.39
CA LEU A 31 10.36 -14.38 4.53
C LEU A 31 9.94 -13.47 3.37
N ASP A 32 8.81 -13.77 2.72
CA ASP A 32 8.26 -12.95 1.64
C ASP A 32 7.99 -11.53 2.12
N MET A 33 7.40 -11.36 3.32
CA MET A 33 7.19 -10.05 3.92
C MET A 33 8.51 -9.30 4.15
N ALA A 34 9.52 -9.98 4.70
CA ALA A 34 10.83 -9.36 4.91
C ALA A 34 11.47 -8.91 3.59
N VAL A 35 11.37 -9.72 2.53
CA VAL A 35 11.84 -9.35 1.18
C VAL A 35 11.11 -8.11 0.67
N GLN A 36 9.79 -8.03 0.85
CA GLN A 36 9.02 -6.85 0.45
C GLN A 36 9.43 -5.60 1.24
N ILE A 37 9.70 -5.72 2.54
CA ILE A 37 10.19 -4.62 3.39
C ILE A 37 11.59 -4.17 2.97
N ILE A 38 12.49 -5.09 2.67
CA ILE A 38 13.83 -4.77 2.16
C ILE A 38 13.74 -4.09 0.79
N ALA A 39 12.84 -4.54 -0.09
CA ALA A 39 12.61 -3.88 -1.38
C ALA A 39 12.13 -2.43 -1.23
N LEU A 40 11.32 -2.12 -0.20
CA LEU A 40 10.93 -0.74 0.15
C LEU A 40 12.12 0.08 0.65
N ASP A 41 12.95 -0.51 1.50
CA ASP A 41 14.14 0.14 2.04
C ASP A 41 15.13 0.50 0.92
N LEU A 42 15.32 -0.41 -0.03
CA LEU A 42 16.16 -0.21 -1.21
C LEU A 42 15.54 0.71 -2.27
N GLY A 43 14.31 1.20 -2.06
CA GLY A 43 13.62 2.10 -2.96
C GLY A 43 13.16 1.46 -4.28
N LEU A 44 12.99 0.14 -4.32
CA LEU A 44 12.52 -0.58 -5.52
C LEU A 44 11.02 -0.37 -5.79
N LYS A 45 10.26 0.04 -4.77
CA LYS A 45 8.83 0.35 -4.87
C LYS A 45 8.44 1.34 -3.76
N PRO A 46 7.37 2.14 -3.94
CA PRO A 46 6.97 3.14 -2.97
C PRO A 46 6.23 2.56 -1.74
N ALA A 47 5.50 1.45 -1.91
CA ALA A 47 4.73 0.83 -0.84
C ALA A 47 4.56 -0.69 -0.97
N VAL A 48 4.15 -1.33 0.14
CA VAL A 48 3.62 -2.69 0.18
C VAL A 48 2.30 -2.68 0.94
N LEU A 49 1.30 -3.38 0.42
CA LEU A 49 0.07 -3.67 1.16
C LEU A 49 0.34 -4.85 2.10
N TYR A 50 -0.04 -4.71 3.37
CA TYR A 50 0.00 -5.82 4.32
C TYR A 50 -1.34 -6.57 4.30
N ASP A 51 -1.32 -7.85 3.91
CA ASP A 51 -2.51 -8.69 3.73
C ASP A 51 -2.37 -10.12 4.29
N LEU A 52 -1.31 -10.40 5.06
CA LEU A 52 -1.01 -11.76 5.55
C LEU A 52 -2.01 -12.26 6.60
N ASN A 53 -2.43 -11.38 7.51
CA ASN A 53 -3.37 -11.66 8.58
C ASN A 53 -4.03 -10.37 9.09
N GLY A 54 -4.78 -10.44 10.20
CA GLY A 54 -5.44 -9.29 10.80
C GLY A 54 -4.58 -8.43 11.74
N ALA A 55 -3.28 -8.31 11.51
CA ALA A 55 -2.42 -7.43 12.32
C ALA A 55 -2.77 -5.95 12.08
N CYS A 56 -2.87 -5.16 13.16
CA CYS A 56 -3.17 -3.73 13.06
C CYS A 56 -1.91 -2.90 12.74
N ALA A 57 -2.11 -1.61 12.43
CA ALA A 57 -1.04 -0.69 12.06
C ALA A 57 0.09 -0.62 13.11
N GLU A 58 -0.24 -0.67 14.39
CA GLU A 58 0.73 -0.63 15.50
C GLU A 58 1.56 -1.92 15.60
N GLN A 59 0.99 -3.06 15.19
CA GLN A 59 1.72 -4.33 15.14
C GLN A 59 2.71 -4.33 13.98
N ILE A 60 2.27 -3.85 12.81
CA ILE A 60 3.10 -3.72 11.62
C ILE A 60 4.23 -2.71 11.88
N GLN A 61 3.93 -1.58 12.54
CA GLN A 61 4.94 -0.59 12.93
C GLN A 61 6.00 -1.18 13.85
N ARG A 62 5.61 -1.98 14.85
CA ARG A 62 6.57 -2.67 15.75
C ARG A 62 7.42 -3.70 15.01
N TYR A 63 6.83 -4.45 14.08
CA TYR A 63 7.56 -5.38 13.23
C TYR A 63 8.63 -4.65 12.40
N VAL A 64 8.26 -3.58 11.70
CA VAL A 64 9.19 -2.78 10.89
C VAL A 64 10.25 -2.10 11.76
N GLY A 65 9.87 -1.54 12.92
CA GLY A 65 10.80 -0.94 13.88
C GLY A 65 11.83 -1.95 14.41
N SER A 66 11.41 -3.19 14.70
CA SER A 66 12.33 -4.24 15.13
C SER A 66 13.32 -4.65 14.02
N LEU A 67 12.89 -4.67 12.75
CA LEU A 67 13.81 -4.85 11.63
C LEU A 67 14.81 -3.69 11.50
N GLN A 68 14.38 -2.46 11.78
CA GLN A 68 15.25 -1.29 11.78
C GLN A 68 16.29 -1.34 12.90
N GLU A 69 15.87 -1.68 14.11
CA GLU A 69 16.77 -1.87 15.27
C GLU A 69 17.79 -2.99 15.02
N ALA A 70 17.41 -4.04 14.29
CA ALA A 70 18.30 -5.11 13.87
C ALA A 70 19.26 -4.72 12.72
N GLY A 71 19.14 -3.51 12.17
CA GLY A 71 19.95 -3.02 11.05
C GLY A 71 19.61 -3.67 9.70
N VAL A 72 18.42 -4.27 9.58
CA VAL A 72 17.93 -4.86 8.32
C VAL A 72 17.45 -3.78 7.35
N VAL A 73 16.74 -2.79 7.90
CA VAL A 73 16.30 -1.60 7.14
C VAL A 73 16.96 -0.36 7.70
N THR A 74 17.26 0.58 6.83
CA THR A 74 17.97 1.82 7.19
C THR A 74 17.08 3.06 7.07
N THR A 75 16.10 3.00 6.19
CA THR A 75 15.11 4.03 5.93
C THR A 75 14.03 3.99 7.01
N ALA A 76 13.58 5.17 7.45
CA ALA A 76 12.41 5.30 8.29
C ALA A 76 11.13 5.05 7.48
N LEU A 77 10.73 3.78 7.39
CA LEU A 77 9.47 3.38 6.78
C LEU A 77 8.30 3.75 7.70
N ARG A 78 7.18 4.20 7.12
CA ARG A 78 5.95 4.56 7.85
C ARG A 78 4.81 3.60 7.52
N ILE A 79 3.81 3.53 8.39
CA ILE A 79 2.57 2.80 8.15
C ILE A 79 1.49 3.79 7.74
N LEU A 80 0.86 3.57 6.59
CA LEU A 80 -0.29 4.33 6.12
C LEU A 80 -1.54 3.44 6.21
N SER A 81 -2.51 3.83 7.03
CA SER A 81 -3.77 3.11 7.22
C SER A 81 -4.91 3.83 6.50
N ILE A 82 -5.57 3.14 5.58
CA ILE A 82 -6.71 3.65 4.79
C ILE A 82 -7.82 2.61 4.81
N SER A 83 -9.01 2.98 5.29
CA SER A 83 -10.18 2.08 5.33
C SER A 83 -9.86 0.69 5.92
N GLY A 84 -9.11 0.67 7.02
CA GLY A 84 -8.68 -0.56 7.71
C GLY A 84 -7.57 -1.37 7.02
N ASN A 85 -7.09 -0.96 5.84
CA ASN A 85 -5.96 -1.57 5.14
C ASN A 85 -4.67 -0.84 5.51
N CYS A 86 -3.57 -1.57 5.67
CA CYS A 86 -2.28 -0.99 6.05
C CYS A 86 -1.26 -1.13 4.93
N LEU A 87 -0.65 -0.01 4.53
CA LEU A 87 0.51 0.02 3.65
C LEU A 87 1.76 0.35 4.44
N VAL A 88 2.86 -0.37 4.22
CA VAL A 88 4.19 0.10 4.64
C VAL A 88 4.75 0.94 3.50
N VAL A 89 5.15 2.17 3.80
CA VAL A 89 5.52 3.17 2.79
C VAL A 89 6.92 3.73 3.05
N ASN A 90 7.68 3.91 1.98
CA ASN A 90 8.85 4.78 1.98
C ASN A 90 8.36 6.20 1.67
N SER A 91 8.26 7.06 2.69
CA SER A 91 7.61 8.37 2.55
C SER A 91 8.28 9.29 1.52
N ASN A 92 9.61 9.25 1.40
CA ASN A 92 10.33 10.06 0.43
C ASN A 92 10.01 9.61 -1.00
N LEU A 93 10.15 8.31 -1.26
CA LEU A 93 9.85 7.73 -2.56
C LEU A 93 8.36 7.86 -2.92
N MET A 94 7.46 7.76 -1.94
CA MET A 94 6.03 7.97 -2.15
C MET A 94 5.72 9.39 -2.63
N LYS A 95 6.30 10.42 -2.00
CA LYS A 95 6.11 11.81 -2.42
C LYS A 95 6.62 12.04 -3.84
N GLU A 96 7.80 11.53 -4.16
CA GLU A 96 8.37 11.60 -5.50
C GLU A 96 7.48 10.89 -6.52
N HIS A 97 7.02 9.68 -6.20
CA HIS A 97 6.12 8.89 -7.03
C HIS A 97 4.81 9.62 -7.33
N LEU A 98 4.09 10.11 -6.31
CA LEU A 98 2.83 10.83 -6.50
C LEU A 98 3.05 12.15 -7.27
N SER A 99 4.14 12.85 -6.99
CA SER A 99 4.51 14.06 -7.74
C SER A 99 4.75 13.78 -9.22
N GLU A 100 5.44 12.67 -9.54
CA GLU A 100 5.71 12.28 -10.92
C GLU A 100 4.43 11.82 -11.65
N VAL A 101 3.54 11.10 -10.98
CA VAL A 101 2.22 10.73 -11.51
C VAL A 101 1.43 11.99 -11.93
N LEU A 102 1.42 13.02 -11.07
CA LEU A 102 0.75 14.29 -11.36
C LEU A 102 1.42 15.06 -12.52
N LYS A 103 2.75 15.17 -12.50
CA LYS A 103 3.51 15.93 -13.52
C LYS A 103 3.43 15.31 -14.91
N LYS A 104 3.62 13.98 -15.00
CA LYS A 104 3.69 13.28 -16.28
C LYS A 104 2.31 12.96 -16.84
N ASN A 105 1.27 12.98 -16.00
CA ASN A 105 -0.06 12.51 -16.35
C ASN A 105 -0.03 11.11 -17.03
N SER A 106 0.90 10.26 -16.60
CA SER A 106 1.32 9.04 -17.31
C SER A 106 0.74 7.75 -16.73
N LEU A 107 -0.07 7.84 -15.67
CA LEU A 107 -0.73 6.67 -15.13
C LEU A 107 -1.76 6.16 -16.15
N LEU A 108 -1.58 4.90 -16.56
CA LEU A 108 -2.59 4.20 -17.33
C LEU A 108 -3.69 3.77 -16.38
N THR A 109 -4.91 4.11 -16.73
CA THR A 109 -6.07 3.66 -15.98
C THR A 109 -6.83 2.65 -16.83
N VAL A 110 -7.20 1.51 -16.25
CA VAL A 110 -7.95 0.47 -16.92
C VAL A 110 -9.40 0.57 -16.43
N ASP A 111 -10.27 1.09 -17.29
CA ASP A 111 -11.69 1.18 -17.04
C ASP A 111 -12.32 -0.21 -17.10
N VAL A 112 -12.83 -0.64 -15.94
CA VAL A 112 -13.45 -1.95 -15.73
C VAL A 112 -14.93 -1.83 -15.32
N CYS A 113 -15.57 -0.71 -15.60
CA CYS A 113 -16.99 -0.51 -15.27
C CYS A 113 -17.88 -1.66 -15.75
N ALA A 114 -18.87 -2.05 -14.93
CA ALA A 114 -19.73 -3.22 -15.17
C ALA A 114 -20.46 -3.21 -16.52
N TRP A 115 -20.79 -2.04 -17.07
CA TRP A 115 -21.51 -1.92 -18.34
C TRP A 115 -20.62 -2.12 -19.57
N LYS A 116 -19.31 -2.30 -19.40
CA LYS A 116 -18.39 -2.56 -20.50
C LYS A 116 -18.34 -4.04 -20.82
N GLU A 117 -18.25 -4.36 -22.10
CA GLU A 117 -18.03 -5.75 -22.55
C GLU A 117 -16.63 -6.26 -22.22
N GLN A 118 -15.64 -5.36 -22.18
CA GLN A 118 -14.24 -5.68 -21.87
C GLN A 118 -13.51 -4.47 -21.24
N PRO A 119 -12.42 -4.70 -20.49
CA PRO A 119 -11.58 -3.63 -19.97
C PRO A 119 -11.02 -2.75 -21.08
N SER A 120 -10.88 -1.45 -20.82
CA SER A 120 -10.26 -0.54 -21.77
C SER A 120 -9.31 0.44 -21.10
N LEU A 121 -8.23 0.79 -21.78
CA LEU A 121 -7.34 1.85 -21.31
C LEU A 121 -8.01 3.22 -21.45
N ILE A 122 -7.99 3.98 -20.36
CA ILE A 122 -8.40 5.37 -20.29
C ILE A 122 -7.25 6.21 -19.69
N VAL A 123 -7.27 7.50 -19.99
CA VAL A 123 -6.34 8.46 -19.39
C VAL A 123 -6.85 8.83 -18.00
N MET A 124 -5.92 9.07 -17.07
CA MET A 124 -6.24 9.58 -15.73
C MET A 124 -7.12 10.83 -15.81
N ASP A 125 -8.32 10.74 -15.23
CA ASP A 125 -9.29 11.82 -15.21
C ASP A 125 -8.96 12.90 -14.15
N THR A 126 -9.72 13.98 -14.16
CA THR A 126 -9.54 15.10 -13.23
C THR A 126 -9.80 14.69 -11.78
N ASN A 127 -10.73 13.77 -11.52
CA ASN A 127 -11.04 13.33 -10.15
C ASN A 127 -9.89 12.49 -9.56
N THR A 128 -9.32 11.59 -10.35
CA THR A 128 -8.14 10.81 -9.99
C THR A 128 -6.94 11.72 -9.75
N LYS A 129 -6.76 12.78 -10.55
CA LYS A 129 -5.70 13.80 -10.30
C LYS A 129 -5.89 14.50 -8.96
N HIS A 130 -7.10 14.93 -8.63
CA HIS A 130 -7.39 15.57 -7.34
C HIS A 130 -7.12 14.60 -6.20
N MET A 131 -7.60 13.35 -6.29
CA MET A 131 -7.32 12.30 -5.30
C MET A 131 -5.82 12.08 -5.08
N VAL A 132 -5.02 11.97 -6.15
CA VAL A 132 -3.56 11.82 -6.03
C VAL A 132 -2.91 13.05 -5.39
N LYS A 133 -3.37 14.26 -5.75
CA LYS A 133 -2.88 15.51 -5.19
C LYS A 133 -3.23 15.62 -3.70
N ASP A 134 -4.47 15.36 -3.32
CA ASP A 134 -4.93 15.42 -1.93
C ASP A 134 -4.16 14.41 -1.07
N MET A 135 -3.88 13.21 -1.61
CA MET A 135 -3.05 12.23 -0.94
C MET A 135 -1.58 12.69 -0.77
N LEU A 136 -1.00 13.34 -1.79
CA LEU A 136 0.34 13.92 -1.71
C LEU A 136 0.39 15.04 -0.66
N ASP A 137 -0.54 15.99 -0.73
CA ASP A 137 -0.66 17.11 0.20
C ASP A 137 -0.85 16.59 1.64
N TYR A 138 -1.64 15.54 1.81
CA TYR A 138 -1.84 14.87 3.10
C TYR A 138 -0.55 14.24 3.64
N ILE A 139 0.22 13.52 2.81
CA ILE A 139 1.51 12.94 3.23
C ILE A 139 2.51 14.04 3.63
N MET A 140 2.53 15.14 2.88
CA MET A 140 3.40 16.29 3.16
C MET A 140 3.04 16.96 4.49
N ASP A 141 1.74 17.17 4.77
CA ASP A 141 1.28 17.74 6.06
C ASP A 141 1.66 16.87 7.26
N LYS A 142 1.69 15.54 7.10
CA LYS A 142 2.07 14.59 8.16
C LYS A 142 3.58 14.37 8.26
N GLU A 143 4.40 15.00 7.42
CA GLU A 143 5.84 14.81 7.44
C GLU A 143 6.46 15.35 8.75
N ASP A 144 6.12 16.58 9.10
CA ASP A 144 6.64 17.33 10.25
C ASP A 144 6.23 16.73 11.61
N GLN A 145 5.18 15.90 11.62
CA GLN A 145 4.66 15.29 12.84
C GLN A 145 5.47 14.06 13.27
N HIS A 146 6.44 13.61 12.47
CA HIS A 146 7.29 12.43 12.71
C HIS A 146 6.51 11.16 13.13
N LEU A 147 5.25 11.05 12.71
CA LEU A 147 4.38 9.93 13.05
C LEU A 147 4.81 8.67 12.28
N SER A 148 5.05 7.57 12.99
CA SER A 148 5.34 6.27 12.39
C SER A 148 4.10 5.60 11.81
N VAL A 149 2.90 5.97 12.28
CA VAL A 149 1.61 5.51 11.77
C VAL A 149 0.78 6.73 11.38
N ILE A 150 0.28 6.71 10.15
CA ILE A 150 -0.57 7.75 9.56
C ILE A 150 -1.92 7.10 9.27
N VAL A 151 -2.99 7.60 9.89
CA VAL A 151 -4.36 7.10 9.69
C VAL A 151 -5.13 8.12 8.87
N VAL A 152 -5.52 7.73 7.65
CA VAL A 152 -6.31 8.59 6.78
C VAL A 152 -7.76 8.57 7.25
N GLY A 153 -8.33 9.77 7.47
CA GLY A 153 -9.71 9.95 7.90
C GLY A 153 -10.72 9.59 6.80
N GLU A 154 -11.88 9.11 7.21
CA GLU A 154 -12.97 8.68 6.32
C GLU A 154 -13.47 9.82 5.43
N GLU A 155 -13.51 11.03 5.99
CA GLU A 155 -13.87 12.26 5.27
C GLU A 155 -13.02 12.52 4.02
N LEU A 156 -11.80 11.97 3.97
CA LEU A 156 -10.90 12.15 2.86
C LEU A 156 -11.14 11.09 1.78
N TYR A 157 -11.30 9.82 2.17
CA TYR A 157 -11.33 8.71 1.22
C TYR A 157 -12.72 8.26 0.78
N GLU A 158 -13.81 8.70 1.42
CA GLU A 158 -15.19 8.36 1.01
C GLU A 158 -15.48 8.70 -0.46
N GLN A 159 -14.86 9.76 -0.96
CA GLN A 159 -15.06 10.24 -2.33
C GLN A 159 -14.07 9.65 -3.33
N TRP A 160 -13.12 8.84 -2.86
CA TRP A 160 -12.00 8.34 -3.65
C TRP A 160 -12.27 6.94 -4.18
N ASN A 161 -11.86 6.68 -5.42
CA ASN A 161 -11.75 5.30 -5.91
C ASN A 161 -10.54 4.63 -5.26
N LEU A 162 -10.76 3.94 -4.13
CA LEU A 162 -9.72 3.26 -3.37
C LEU A 162 -9.00 2.18 -4.18
N CYS A 163 -9.67 1.52 -5.12
CA CYS A 163 -9.03 0.56 -6.01
C CYS A 163 -7.97 1.24 -6.90
N THR A 164 -8.35 2.36 -7.52
CA THR A 164 -7.43 3.18 -8.32
C THR A 164 -6.29 3.70 -7.44
N LEU A 165 -6.62 4.26 -6.27
CA LEU A 165 -5.64 4.83 -5.35
C LEU A 165 -4.62 3.81 -4.89
N PHE A 166 -5.06 2.61 -4.46
CA PHE A 166 -4.14 1.58 -3.99
C PHE A 166 -3.22 1.11 -5.11
N GLY A 167 -3.73 0.99 -6.34
CA GLY A 167 -2.91 0.72 -7.51
C GLY A 167 -1.77 1.73 -7.68
N ILE A 168 -2.11 3.02 -7.51
CA ILE A 168 -1.14 4.12 -7.57
C ILE A 168 -0.15 4.05 -6.42
N LEU A 169 -0.62 3.93 -5.17
CA LEU A 169 0.24 3.90 -3.99
C LEU A 169 1.22 2.73 -4.01
N LEU A 170 0.82 1.58 -4.55
CA LEU A 170 1.69 0.41 -4.69
C LEU A 170 2.72 0.55 -5.83
N GLY A 171 2.61 1.58 -6.66
CA GLY A 171 3.51 1.84 -7.77
C GLY A 171 3.25 0.95 -8.99
N TYR A 172 2.01 0.45 -9.16
CA TYR A 172 1.67 -0.29 -10.38
C TYR A 172 1.71 0.63 -11.61
N PRO A 173 2.14 0.12 -12.78
CA PRO A 173 2.20 0.90 -14.02
C PRO A 173 0.81 1.24 -14.57
N ALA A 174 -0.22 0.49 -14.17
CA ALA A 174 -1.61 0.75 -14.48
C ALA A 174 -2.50 0.42 -13.27
N SER A 175 -3.59 1.17 -13.11
CA SER A 175 -4.57 0.97 -12.04
C SER A 175 -5.95 0.72 -12.61
N TYR A 176 -6.72 -0.19 -11.99
CA TYR A 176 -8.13 -0.33 -12.32
C TYR A 176 -8.93 0.88 -11.86
N TRP A 177 -9.97 1.21 -12.62
CA TRP A 177 -10.93 2.26 -12.30
C TRP A 177 -12.33 1.81 -12.65
N PHE A 178 -13.27 2.24 -11.83
CA PHE A 178 -14.70 2.08 -12.06
C PHE A 178 -15.45 3.25 -11.42
N ASP A 179 -16.68 3.50 -11.88
CA ASP A 179 -17.52 4.52 -11.28
C ASP A 179 -18.19 4.01 -10.00
N GLN A 180 -17.55 4.29 -8.87
CA GLN A 180 -18.05 3.92 -7.55
C GLN A 180 -19.36 4.61 -7.16
N ALA A 181 -19.72 5.73 -7.81
CA ALA A 181 -20.99 6.39 -7.58
C ALA A 181 -22.15 5.63 -8.23
N GLN A 182 -21.85 4.80 -9.25
CA GLN A 182 -22.83 3.96 -9.92
C GLN A 182 -22.88 2.53 -9.36
N SER A 183 -21.73 1.87 -9.20
CA SER A 183 -21.66 0.46 -8.79
C SER A 183 -20.27 0.01 -8.34
N PHE A 184 -20.19 -1.02 -7.51
CA PHE A 184 -18.96 -1.76 -7.21
C PHE A 184 -18.75 -3.00 -8.11
N GLU A 185 -19.73 -3.31 -8.95
CA GLU A 185 -19.61 -4.37 -9.97
C GLU A 185 -18.62 -3.96 -11.07
N ASN A 186 -17.97 -4.95 -11.68
CA ASN A 186 -16.99 -4.72 -12.74
C ASN A 186 -17.08 -5.77 -13.86
N CYS A 187 -16.58 -5.41 -15.04
CA CYS A 187 -16.59 -6.29 -16.23
C CYS A 187 -15.53 -7.41 -16.18
N LEU A 188 -14.79 -7.55 -15.08
CA LEU A 188 -13.86 -8.67 -14.84
C LEU A 188 -14.52 -9.81 -14.04
N SER A 189 -15.66 -9.53 -13.40
CA SER A 189 -16.41 -10.54 -12.64
C SER A 189 -16.82 -11.71 -13.54
N MET A 190 -16.90 -12.91 -12.95
CA MET A 190 -17.30 -14.14 -13.63
C MET A 190 -16.39 -14.64 -14.77
N THR A 191 -15.19 -14.10 -14.93
CA THR A 191 -14.18 -14.68 -15.83
C THR A 191 -13.43 -15.80 -15.09
N PRO A 192 -13.47 -17.08 -15.54
CA PRO A 192 -12.68 -18.14 -14.93
C PRO A 192 -11.19 -17.80 -15.02
N LEU A 193 -10.48 -17.88 -13.90
CA LEU A 193 -9.02 -17.87 -13.90
C LEU A 193 -8.57 -19.24 -14.41
N VAL A 194 -8.11 -19.27 -15.67
CA VAL A 194 -7.51 -20.45 -16.31
C VAL A 194 -6.12 -20.75 -15.76
#